data_AF-A0A9X8YNA3-F1
#
_entry.id   AF-A0A9X8YNA3-F1
#
_cell.length_a   1.000
_cell.length_b   1.000
_cell.length_c   1.000
_cell.angle_alpha   90.00
_cell.angle_beta   90.00
_cell.angle_gamma   90.00
#
_symmetry.space_group_name_H-M   'P 1'
#
loop_
_entity.id
_entity.type
_entity.pdbx_description
1 polymer ?
#
loop_
_entity_poly.entity_id
_entity_poly.type
_entity_poly.pdbx_seq_one_letter_code
_entity_poly.pdbx_strand_id
1 'polypeptide(L)'
;LWILLPLLVLATLFFYPLALIVKQAFTDDQGLFSAAALQQVFESRRFVSALLNTLQIALLATLGCLVLGTLLSLLLVFTPFPGSRLIARVIDTFIAMPTFLITLAFTFIYGSAGLLNGTLMTAFGFTLPPVDFLYSIWGVILAEITVFTPLVMRPLMAALSQ
;
A
#
# COMPACT_ATOMS: atom_id res chain seq x y z
N LEU A 1 -25.66 7.97 26.49
CA LEU A 1 -24.72 8.58 27.47
C LEU A 1 -23.41 7.79 27.63
N TRP A 2 -23.43 6.46 27.81
CA TRP A 2 -22.21 5.66 28.06
C TRP A 2 -21.15 5.66 26.93
N ILE A 3 -21.56 5.85 25.68
CA ILE A 3 -20.65 5.91 24.52
C ILE A 3 -20.04 7.32 24.33
N LEU A 4 -20.69 8.37 24.86
CA LEU A 4 -20.24 9.75 24.67
C LEU A 4 -18.88 10.01 25.31
N LEU A 5 -18.65 9.50 26.52
CA LEU A 5 -17.40 9.71 27.23
C LEU A 5 -16.19 9.05 26.53
N PRO A 6 -16.23 7.74 26.17
CA PRO A 6 -15.17 7.12 25.37
C PRO A 6 -14.95 7.82 24.01
N LEU A 7 -16.04 8.21 23.34
CA LEU A 7 -15.96 8.88 22.05
C LEU A 7 -15.24 10.24 22.15
N LEU A 8 -15.55 11.02 23.20
CA LEU A 8 -14.94 12.33 23.43
C LEU A 8 -13.44 12.20 23.75
N VAL A 9 -13.07 11.19 24.54
CA VAL A 9 -11.65 10.89 24.83
C VAL A 9 -10.91 10.50 23.55
N LEU A 10 -11.46 9.59 22.74
CA LEU A 10 -10.86 9.17 21.46
C LEU A 10 -10.75 10.34 20.48
N ALA A 11 -11.82 11.12 20.34
CA ALA A 11 -11.83 12.29 19.48
C ALA A 11 -10.75 13.30 19.92
N THR A 12 -10.64 13.57 21.22
CA THR A 12 -9.63 14.50 21.73
C THR A 12 -8.21 13.99 21.46
N LEU A 13 -7.93 12.72 21.78
CA LEU A 13 -6.61 12.13 21.54
C LEU A 13 -6.22 12.11 20.06
N PHE A 14 -7.18 11.95 19.16
CA PHE A 14 -6.93 11.95 17.71
C PHE A 14 -6.80 13.37 17.14
N PHE A 15 -7.75 14.26 17.44
CA PHE A 15 -7.83 15.58 16.84
C PHE A 15 -6.87 16.59 17.47
N TYR A 16 -6.50 16.44 18.74
CA TYR A 16 -5.55 17.34 19.40
C TYR A 16 -4.16 17.38 18.72
N PRO A 17 -3.45 16.26 18.49
CA PRO A 17 -2.16 16.29 17.80
C PRO A 17 -2.31 16.77 16.35
N LEU A 18 -3.41 16.43 15.67
CA LEU A 18 -3.66 16.91 14.32
C LEU A 18 -3.81 18.44 14.28
N ALA A 19 -4.55 19.00 15.24
CA ALA A 19 -4.70 20.45 15.39
C ALA A 19 -3.37 21.13 15.71
N LEU A 20 -2.49 20.49 16.48
CA LEU A 20 -1.13 21.00 16.73
C LEU A 20 -0.28 21.01 15.46
N ILE A 21 -0.34 19.97 14.63
CA ILE A 21 0.36 19.91 13.34
C ILE A 21 -0.15 21.03 12.41
N VAL A 22 -1.47 21.20 12.33
CA VAL A 22 -2.07 22.27 11.53
C VAL A 22 -1.65 23.64 12.05
N LYS A 23 -1.68 23.85 13.37
CA LYS A 23 -1.21 25.10 13.98
C LYS A 23 0.25 25.36 13.62
N GLN A 24 1.11 24.35 13.75
CA GLN A 24 2.54 24.48 13.43
C GLN A 24 2.79 24.74 11.94
N ALA A 25 1.94 24.25 11.04
CA ALA A 25 2.03 24.56 9.61
C ALA A 25 1.77 26.05 9.29
N PHE A 26 1.07 26.77 10.17
CA PHE A 26 0.73 28.19 10.02
C PHE A 26 1.42 29.10 11.05
N THR A 27 2.36 28.59 11.83
CA THR A 27 3.02 29.36 12.90
C THR A 27 4.53 29.34 12.70
N ASP A 28 5.17 30.51 12.79
CA ASP A 28 6.64 30.63 12.75
C ASP A 28 7.27 30.31 14.13
N ASP A 29 8.60 30.20 14.20
CA ASP A 29 9.35 29.91 15.45
C ASP A 29 9.07 30.93 16.57
N GLN A 30 8.54 32.11 16.22
CA GLN A 30 8.16 33.19 17.14
C GLN A 30 6.67 33.19 17.52
N GLY A 31 5.87 32.22 17.08
CA GLY A 31 4.44 32.14 17.41
C GLY A 31 3.52 33.01 16.55
N LEU A 32 4.06 33.66 15.51
CA LEU A 32 3.31 34.51 14.58
C LEU A 32 2.71 33.70 13.43
N PHE A 33 1.57 34.15 12.91
CA PHE A 33 0.92 33.51 11.76
C PHE A 33 1.81 33.67 10.52
N SER A 34 2.30 32.56 9.97
CA SER A 34 3.19 32.51 8.82
C SER A 34 2.89 31.30 7.95
N ALA A 35 2.71 31.51 6.66
CA ALA A 35 2.56 30.45 5.66
C ALA A 35 3.89 30.06 5.00
N ALA A 36 5.03 30.58 5.50
CA ALA A 36 6.34 30.39 4.89
C ALA A 36 6.76 28.91 4.83
N ALA A 37 6.48 28.13 5.89
CA ALA A 37 6.75 26.70 5.92
C ALA A 37 5.97 25.95 4.83
N LEU A 38 4.70 26.31 4.62
CA LEU A 38 3.86 25.73 3.58
C LEU A 38 4.38 26.09 2.18
N GLN A 39 4.75 27.36 1.96
CA GLN A 39 5.35 27.81 0.70
C GLN A 39 6.66 27.06 0.41
N GLN A 40 7.54 26.91 1.40
CA GLN A 40 8.80 26.19 1.25
C GLN A 40 8.59 24.72 0.84
N VAL A 41 7.56 24.06 1.38
CA VAL A 41 7.21 22.69 1.02
C VAL A 41 6.72 22.60 -0.43
N PHE A 42 5.84 23.50 -0.87
CA PHE A 42 5.33 23.51 -2.24
C PHE A 42 6.36 23.98 -3.28
N GLU A 43 7.29 24.86 -2.92
CA GLU A 43 8.39 25.28 -3.79
C GLU A 43 9.48 24.21 -3.92
N SER A 44 9.55 23.28 -2.97
CA SER A 44 10.49 22.17 -3.03
C SER A 44 10.15 21.20 -4.15
N ARG A 45 10.92 21.26 -5.25
CA ARG A 45 10.83 20.30 -6.36
C ARG A 45 10.93 18.85 -5.88
N ARG A 46 11.74 18.56 -4.86
CA ARG A 46 11.89 17.21 -4.31
C ARG A 46 10.58 16.73 -3.65
N PHE A 47 9.91 17.60 -2.91
CA PHE A 47 8.63 17.28 -2.27
C PHE A 47 7.54 17.06 -3.32
N VAL A 48 7.39 17.98 -4.28
CA VAL A 48 6.37 17.86 -5.34
C VAL A 48 6.61 16.61 -6.18
N SER A 49 7.85 16.32 -6.59
CA SER A 49 8.16 15.09 -7.32
C SER A 49 7.85 13.83 -6.51
N ALA A 50 8.18 13.82 -5.22
CA ALA A 50 7.84 12.69 -4.35
C ALA A 50 6.31 12.51 -4.21
N LEU A 51 5.57 13.61 -4.03
CA LEU A 51 4.11 13.62 -3.94
C LEU A 51 3.47 13.07 -5.23
N LEU A 52 3.93 13.53 -6.40
CA LEU A 52 3.43 13.05 -7.68
C LEU A 52 3.74 11.56 -7.90
N ASN A 53 4.93 11.10 -7.53
CA ASN A 53 5.27 9.67 -7.58
C ASN A 53 4.36 8.84 -6.68
N THR A 54 4.11 9.29 -5.44
CA THR A 54 3.19 8.60 -4.52
C THR A 54 1.77 8.57 -5.08
N LEU A 55 1.27 9.67 -5.65
CA LEU A 55 -0.05 9.71 -6.28
C LEU A 55 -0.14 8.75 -7.47
N GLN A 56 0.90 8.70 -8.30
CA GLN A 56 0.98 7.78 -9.43
C GLN A 56 0.96 6.31 -8.97
N ILE A 57 1.76 5.97 -7.94
CA ILE A 57 1.78 4.63 -7.35
C ILE A 57 0.39 4.28 -6.81
N ALA A 58 -0.20 5.16 -5.99
CA ALA A 58 -1.49 4.91 -5.36
C ALA A 58 -2.61 4.70 -6.40
N LEU A 59 -2.65 5.51 -7.47
CA LEU A 59 -3.64 5.36 -8.54
C LEU A 59 -3.46 4.04 -9.30
N LEU A 60 -2.23 3.71 -9.71
CA LEU A 60 -1.95 2.49 -10.47
C LEU A 60 -2.16 1.24 -9.61
N ALA A 61 -1.75 1.27 -8.34
CA ALA A 61 -1.98 0.19 -7.40
C ALA A 61 -3.48 -0.01 -7.13
N THR A 62 -4.25 1.08 -6.98
CA THR A 62 -5.71 1.01 -6.80
C THR A 62 -6.38 0.38 -8.03
N LEU A 63 -6.03 0.83 -9.24
CA LEU A 63 -6.55 0.23 -10.48
C LEU A 63 -6.18 -1.25 -10.59
N GLY A 64 -4.94 -1.61 -10.25
CA GLY A 64 -4.49 -3.00 -10.24
C GLY A 64 -5.26 -3.87 -9.23
N CYS A 65 -5.49 -3.35 -8.01
CA CYS A 65 -6.30 -4.01 -6.99
C CYS A 65 -7.75 -4.18 -7.43
N LEU A 66 -8.33 -3.18 -8.10
CA LEU A 66 -9.69 -3.27 -8.63
C LEU A 66 -9.78 -4.34 -9.70
N VAL A 67 -8.85 -4.36 -10.67
CA VAL A 67 -8.84 -5.35 -11.74
C VAL A 67 -8.62 -6.76 -11.16
N LEU A 68 -7.54 -6.99 -10.43
CA LEU A 68 -7.23 -8.32 -9.88
C LEU A 68 -8.24 -8.77 -8.83
N GLY A 69 -8.62 -7.89 -7.90
CA GLY A 69 -9.60 -8.20 -6.87
C GLY A 69 -10.96 -8.53 -7.45
N THR A 70 -11.41 -7.81 -8.49
CA THR A 70 -12.67 -8.13 -9.18
C THR A 70 -12.57 -9.47 -9.90
N LEU A 71 -11.51 -9.70 -10.68
CA LEU A 71 -11.32 -10.96 -11.41
C LEU A 71 -11.27 -12.17 -10.46
N LEU A 72 -10.50 -12.09 -9.37
CA LEU A 72 -10.40 -13.15 -8.38
C LEU A 72 -11.72 -13.36 -7.65
N SER A 73 -12.46 -12.30 -7.30
CA SER A 73 -13.77 -12.41 -6.66
C SER A 73 -14.78 -13.10 -7.56
N LEU A 74 -14.86 -12.70 -8.83
CA LEU A 74 -15.73 -13.33 -9.83
C LEU A 74 -15.39 -14.81 -10.00
N LEU A 75 -14.10 -15.15 -10.12
CA LEU A 75 -13.64 -16.53 -10.26
C LEU A 75 -14.03 -17.38 -9.04
N LEU A 76 -13.78 -16.89 -7.83
CA LEU A 76 -14.03 -17.64 -6.60
C LEU A 76 -15.53 -17.78 -6.27
N VAL A 77 -16.35 -16.80 -6.66
CA VAL A 77 -17.80 -16.84 -6.43
C VAL A 77 -18.52 -17.67 -7.50
N PHE A 78 -18.26 -17.42 -8.79
CA PHE A 78 -19.01 -18.04 -9.88
C PHE A 78 -18.42 -19.37 -10.36
N THR A 79 -17.14 -19.65 -10.07
CA THR A 79 -16.49 -20.91 -10.46
C THR A 79 -15.94 -21.63 -9.23
N PRO A 80 -16.78 -22.28 -8.40
CA PRO A 80 -16.34 -22.99 -7.21
C PRO A 80 -15.65 -24.31 -7.59
N PHE A 81 -14.37 -24.25 -7.94
CA PHE A 81 -13.51 -25.42 -8.12
C PHE A 81 -13.05 -26.00 -6.77
N PRO A 82 -12.67 -27.30 -6.69
CA PRO A 82 -12.20 -27.90 -5.45
C PRO A 82 -10.96 -27.17 -4.93
N GLY A 83 -11.10 -26.48 -3.79
CA GLY A 83 -10.03 -25.68 -3.17
C GLY A 83 -10.25 -24.16 -3.18
N SER A 84 -11.29 -23.64 -3.85
CA SER A 84 -11.57 -22.19 -3.91
C SER A 84 -11.67 -21.54 -2.52
N ARG A 85 -12.30 -22.22 -1.55
CA ARG A 85 -12.39 -21.76 -0.15
C ARG A 85 -11.04 -21.67 0.56
N LEU A 86 -10.12 -22.58 0.26
CA LEU A 86 -8.77 -22.55 0.85
C LEU A 86 -8.00 -21.36 0.29
N ILE A 87 -8.06 -21.16 -1.03
CA ILE A 87 -7.42 -20.01 -1.70
C ILE A 87 -7.94 -18.69 -1.15
N ALA A 88 -9.27 -18.54 -1.02
CA ALA A 88 -9.87 -17.34 -0.44
C ALA A 88 -9.33 -17.05 0.97
N ARG A 89 -9.21 -18.07 1.83
CA ARG A 89 -8.66 -17.93 3.20
C ARG A 89 -7.17 -17.57 3.21
N VAL A 90 -6.39 -18.14 2.31
CA VAL A 90 -4.96 -17.81 2.17
C VAL A 90 -4.82 -16.34 1.77
N ILE A 91 -5.61 -15.88 0.79
CA ILE A 91 -5.64 -14.48 0.36
C ILE A 91 -6.05 -13.56 1.52
N ASP A 92 -7.09 -13.90 2.29
CA ASP A 92 -7.53 -13.10 3.44
C ASP A 92 -6.44 -12.99 4.53
N THR A 93 -5.56 -13.99 4.64
CA THR A 93 -4.46 -13.99 5.62
C THR A 93 -3.44 -12.89 5.33
N PHE A 94 -3.31 -12.41 4.09
CA PHE A 94 -2.41 -11.30 3.75
C PHE A 94 -2.75 -10.01 4.50
N ILE A 95 -4.02 -9.78 4.85
CA ILE A 95 -4.45 -8.59 5.62
C ILE A 95 -3.86 -8.60 7.04
N ALA A 96 -3.70 -9.80 7.61
CA ALA A 96 -3.12 -9.97 8.94
C ALA A 96 -1.58 -10.01 8.92
N MET A 97 -0.97 -10.14 7.75
CA MET A 97 0.47 -10.23 7.62
C MET A 97 1.11 -8.87 7.94
N PRO A 98 2.13 -8.81 8.82
CA PRO A 98 2.94 -7.62 8.99
C PRO A 98 3.53 -7.17 7.65
N THR A 99 3.43 -5.88 7.33
CA THR A 99 3.93 -5.31 6.07
C THR A 99 5.41 -5.61 5.82
N PHE A 100 6.20 -5.70 6.89
CA PHE A 100 7.61 -6.11 6.79
C PHE A 100 7.80 -7.50 6.15
N LEU A 101 6.94 -8.48 6.44
CA LEU A 101 7.06 -9.82 5.85
C LEU A 101 6.84 -9.80 4.33
N ILE A 102 5.97 -8.90 3.85
CA ILE A 102 5.76 -8.72 2.41
C ILE A 102 7.01 -8.13 1.77
N THR A 103 7.62 -7.12 2.38
CA THR A 103 8.88 -6.54 1.89
C THR A 103 10.00 -7.58 1.84
N LEU A 104 10.08 -8.46 2.84
CA LEU A 104 11.05 -9.55 2.89
C LEU A 104 10.79 -10.60 1.81
N ALA A 105 9.54 -10.99 1.60
CA ALA A 105 9.16 -11.91 0.53
C ALA A 105 9.52 -11.34 -0.85
N PHE A 106 9.21 -10.06 -1.11
CA PHE A 106 9.60 -9.39 -2.34
C PHE A 106 11.11 -9.28 -2.49
N THR A 107 11.85 -9.06 -1.40
CA THR A 107 13.32 -9.07 -1.42
C THR A 107 13.86 -10.45 -1.80
N PHE A 108 13.30 -11.54 -1.26
CA PHE A 108 13.71 -12.89 -1.63
C PHE A 108 13.33 -13.28 -3.06
N ILE A 109 12.23 -12.76 -3.61
CA ILE A 109 11.77 -13.09 -4.97
C ILE A 109 12.49 -12.21 -6.00
N TYR A 110 12.47 -10.89 -5.82
CA TYR A 110 12.85 -9.87 -6.80
C TYR A 110 14.14 -9.11 -6.48
N GLY A 111 14.78 -9.38 -5.33
CA GLY A 111 16.07 -8.76 -5.00
C GLY A 111 17.17 -9.13 -6.00
N SER A 112 18.29 -8.42 -5.94
CA SER A 112 19.45 -8.66 -6.81
C SER A 112 19.97 -10.11 -6.71
N ALA A 113 19.97 -10.69 -5.51
CA ALA A 113 20.29 -12.11 -5.28
C ALA A 113 19.03 -12.98 -5.03
N GLY A 114 17.85 -12.48 -5.41
CA GLY A 114 16.57 -13.17 -5.23
C GLY A 114 16.35 -14.31 -6.21
N LEU A 115 15.25 -15.04 -6.04
CA LEU A 115 14.87 -16.19 -6.85
C LEU A 115 14.82 -15.87 -8.36
N LEU A 116 14.26 -14.73 -8.74
CA LEU A 116 14.15 -14.32 -10.15
C LEU A 116 15.53 -14.10 -10.78
N ASN A 117 16.36 -13.23 -10.19
CA ASN A 117 17.68 -12.94 -10.73
C ASN A 117 18.60 -14.17 -10.67
N GLY A 118 18.57 -14.94 -9.58
CA GLY A 118 19.36 -16.17 -9.44
C GLY A 118 19.01 -17.24 -10.49
N THR A 119 17.71 -17.44 -10.77
CA THR A 119 17.28 -18.38 -11.83
C THR A 119 17.65 -17.89 -13.23
N LEU A 120 17.52 -16.59 -13.52
CA LEU A 120 17.94 -16.03 -14.81
C LEU A 120 19.45 -16.12 -15.01
N MET A 121 20.24 -15.80 -13.99
CA MET A 121 21.70 -15.87 -14.05
C MET A 121 22.18 -17.30 -14.26
N THR A 122 21.57 -18.29 -13.60
CA THR A 122 21.91 -19.71 -13.79
C THR A 122 21.43 -20.27 -15.13
N ALA A 123 20.26 -19.88 -15.61
CA ALA A 123 19.71 -20.36 -16.87
C ALA A 123 20.40 -19.75 -18.11
N PHE A 124 20.78 -18.47 -18.04
CA PHE A 124 21.32 -17.71 -19.19
C PHE A 124 22.78 -17.30 -19.04
N GLY A 125 23.43 -17.61 -17.90
CA GLY A 125 24.85 -17.34 -17.68
C GLY A 125 25.21 -15.88 -17.41
N PHE A 126 24.26 -15.06 -16.95
CA PHE A 126 24.54 -13.65 -16.63
C PHE A 126 25.44 -13.52 -15.39
N THR A 127 26.43 -12.63 -15.46
CA THR A 127 27.36 -12.34 -14.35
C THR A 127 26.82 -11.29 -13.38
N LEU A 128 25.87 -10.47 -13.82
CA LEU A 128 25.22 -9.42 -13.04
C LEU A 128 23.70 -9.65 -13.04
N PRO A 129 22.98 -9.22 -11.98
CA PRO A 129 21.53 -9.34 -11.91
C PRO A 129 20.88 -8.56 -13.06
N PRO A 130 20.17 -9.22 -13.98
CA PRO A 130 19.63 -8.56 -15.17
C PRO A 130 18.42 -7.67 -14.88
N VAL A 131 17.73 -7.87 -13.75
CA VAL A 131 16.47 -7.20 -13.42
C VAL A 131 16.59 -6.45 -12.09
N ASP A 132 16.47 -5.12 -12.15
CA ASP A 132 16.35 -4.26 -10.97
C ASP A 132 14.89 -3.83 -10.75
N PHE A 133 14.06 -4.79 -10.35
CA PHE A 133 12.61 -4.58 -10.22
C PHE A 133 12.22 -4.06 -8.82
N LEU A 134 12.90 -4.52 -7.77
CA LEU A 134 12.52 -4.28 -6.38
C LEU A 134 12.48 -2.79 -6.00
N TYR A 135 13.41 -2.00 -6.53
CA TYR A 135 13.51 -0.55 -6.24
C TYR A 135 12.82 0.33 -7.30
N SER A 136 12.17 -0.29 -8.27
CA SER A 136 11.43 0.43 -9.32
C SER A 136 10.02 0.80 -8.86
N ILE A 137 9.42 1.82 -9.51
CA ILE A 137 8.01 2.18 -9.30
C ILE A 137 7.07 0.98 -9.50
N TRP A 138 7.38 0.11 -10.46
CA TRP A 138 6.60 -1.08 -10.78
C TRP A 138 6.69 -2.14 -9.69
N GLY A 139 7.84 -2.27 -9.03
CA GLY A 139 8.02 -3.14 -7.87
C GLY A 139 7.16 -2.71 -6.70
N VAL A 140 7.11 -1.40 -6.44
CA VAL A 140 6.26 -0.82 -5.38
C VAL A 140 4.78 -1.02 -5.72
N ILE A 141 4.36 -0.73 -6.95
CA ILE A 141 2.97 -0.93 -7.40
C ILE A 141 2.56 -2.40 -7.24
N LEU A 142 3.40 -3.35 -7.64
CA LEU A 142 3.09 -4.78 -7.50
C LEU A 142 2.99 -5.22 -6.03
N ALA A 143 3.87 -4.69 -5.17
CA ALA A 143 3.83 -4.95 -3.74
C ALA A 143 2.52 -4.41 -3.11
N GLU A 144 2.14 -3.18 -3.41
CA GLU A 144 0.87 -2.61 -2.93
C GLU A 144 -0.34 -3.39 -3.44
N ILE A 145 -0.34 -3.79 -4.71
CA ILE A 145 -1.40 -4.63 -5.28
C ILE A 145 -1.53 -5.93 -4.48
N THR A 146 -0.42 -6.59 -4.18
CA THR A 146 -0.42 -7.86 -3.43
C THR A 146 -1.01 -7.70 -2.03
N VAL A 147 -0.69 -6.59 -1.35
CA VAL A 147 -1.18 -6.32 0.01
C VAL A 147 -2.64 -5.89 0.04
N PHE A 148 -3.08 -5.08 -0.93
CA PHE A 148 -4.39 -4.44 -0.89
C PHE A 148 -5.47 -5.17 -1.69
N THR A 149 -5.12 -6.09 -2.59
CA THR A 149 -6.11 -6.90 -3.33
C THR A 149 -7.16 -7.56 -2.43
N PRO A 150 -6.82 -8.17 -1.27
CA PRO A 150 -7.82 -8.74 -0.36
C PRO A 150 -8.86 -7.73 0.15
N LEU A 151 -8.47 -6.46 0.32
CA LEU A 151 -9.38 -5.41 0.79
C LEU A 151 -10.48 -5.09 -0.23
N VAL A 152 -10.17 -5.25 -1.53
CA VAL A 152 -11.15 -5.10 -2.62
C VAL A 152 -11.99 -6.39 -2.76
N MET A 153 -11.37 -7.55 -2.60
CA MET A 153 -12.05 -8.83 -2.76
C MET A 153 -13.17 -9.03 -1.74
N ARG A 154 -12.95 -8.74 -0.46
CA ARG A 154 -13.93 -8.99 0.61
C ARG A 154 -15.31 -8.35 0.39
N PRO A 155 -15.42 -7.02 0.11
CA PRO A 155 -16.71 -6.42 -0.18
C PRO A 155 -17.32 -6.93 -1.48
N LEU A 156 -16.52 -7.20 -2.52
CA LEU A 156 -17.02 -7.74 -3.79
C LEU A 156 -17.60 -9.15 -3.63
N MET A 157 -16.87 -10.05 -2.96
CA MET A 157 -17.36 -11.40 -2.69
C MET A 157 -18.65 -11.36 -1.87
N ALA A 158 -18.72 -10.48 -0.85
CA ALA A 158 -19.94 -10.30 -0.05
C ALA A 158 -21.12 -9.75 -0.84
N ALA A 159 -20.89 -8.87 -1.82
CA ALA A 159 -21.93 -8.33 -2.70
C ALA A 159 -22.38 -9.34 -3.76
N LEU A 160 -21.46 -10.13 -4.32
CA LEU A 160 -21.74 -11.12 -5.35
C LEU A 160 -22.38 -12.41 -4.81
N SER A 161 -22.24 -12.69 -3.52
CA SER A 161 -22.83 -13.86 -2.85
C SER A 161 -24.23 -13.62 -2.28
N GLN A 162 -24.77 -12.40 -2.41
CA GLN A 162 -26.17 -12.08 -2.08
C GLN A 162 -27.10 -12.52 -3.20
#